data_AF-A0A9Q9B7N5-F1
#
_entry.id   AF-A0A9Q9B7N5-F1
#
_cell.length_a   1.000
_cell.length_b   1.000
_cell.length_c   1.000
_cell.angle_alpha   90.00
_cell.angle_beta   90.00
_cell.angle_gamma   90.00
#
_symmetry.space_group_name_H-M   'P 1'
#
loop_
_entity.id
_entity.type
_entity.pdbx_description
1 polymer ?
#
loop_
_entity_poly.entity_id
_entity_poly.type
_entity_poly.pdbx_seq_one_letter_code
_entity_poly.pdbx_strand_id
1 'polypeptide(L)'
;MKFRIGAIFSDVGISFKISHKVVKLIWNDLEKEINLSDEYNKVHKDYTLVFLYSARESNDFFVTNPTISKRYKVVEYVIYMPYKEIQKDTDIYNIFLHYMEKGIRNIFEQYNINQYQIDDIFSKIRMKVIGNKEYLP
;
A
#
# COMPACT_ATOMS: atom_id res chain seq x y z
N MET A 1 13.02 7.39 8.15
CA MET A 1 11.72 7.08 7.52
C MET A 1 11.82 5.68 6.97
N LYS A 2 11.00 4.77 7.48
CA LYS A 2 11.01 3.34 7.13
C LYS A 2 10.20 3.07 5.87
N PHE A 3 9.08 3.78 5.72
CA PHE A 3 8.13 3.54 4.64
C PHE A 3 7.86 4.77 3.78
N ARG A 4 7.48 4.55 2.52
CA ARG A 4 6.82 5.54 1.65
C ARG A 4 5.65 4.89 0.92
N ILE A 5 4.62 5.67 0.61
CA ILE A 5 3.50 5.23 -0.21
C ILE A 5 3.29 6.23 -1.35
N GLY A 6 3.07 5.74 -2.57
CA GLY A 6 2.82 6.58 -3.73
C GLY A 6 1.88 5.93 -4.75
N ALA A 7 1.26 6.75 -5.59
CA ALA A 7 0.53 6.27 -6.75
C ALA A 7 1.43 6.28 -7.98
N ILE A 8 1.26 5.30 -8.86
CA ILE A 8 1.76 5.35 -10.24
C ILE A 8 0.61 5.11 -11.22
N PHE A 9 0.81 5.51 -12.47
CA PHE A 9 -0.17 5.35 -13.55
C PHE A 9 0.53 4.60 -14.69
N SER A 10 0.39 3.28 -14.72
CA SER A 10 1.08 2.44 -15.69
C SER A 10 0.39 2.40 -17.06
N ASP A 11 -0.94 2.51 -17.08
CA ASP A 11 -1.75 2.29 -18.28
C ASP A 11 -2.54 3.56 -18.61
N VAL A 12 -2.58 3.94 -19.90
CA VAL A 12 -3.27 5.14 -20.35
C VAL A 12 -4.77 5.01 -20.10
N GLY A 13 -5.36 5.99 -19.41
CA GLY A 13 -6.79 6.01 -19.11
C GLY A 13 -7.23 5.11 -17.94
N ILE A 14 -6.30 4.38 -17.30
CA ILE A 14 -6.58 3.53 -16.15
C ILE A 14 -6.10 4.23 -14.88
N SER A 15 -7.03 4.84 -14.16
CA SER A 15 -6.73 5.53 -12.91
C SER A 15 -7.94 5.58 -12.00
N PHE A 16 -7.70 5.73 -10.70
CA PHE A 16 -8.75 5.90 -9.71
C PHE A 16 -8.30 6.94 -8.68
N LYS A 17 -9.28 7.61 -8.06
CA LYS A 17 -9.00 8.71 -7.13
C LYS A 17 -9.21 8.27 -5.69
N ILE A 18 -8.17 8.41 -4.89
CA ILE A 18 -8.20 8.20 -3.44
C ILE A 18 -7.68 9.47 -2.78
N SER A 19 -8.37 9.90 -1.72
CA SER A 19 -7.90 11.05 -0.94
C SER A 19 -6.50 10.79 -0.37
N HIS A 20 -5.59 11.73 -0.59
CA HIS A 20 -4.23 11.71 -0.03
C HIS A 20 -4.22 11.58 1.50
N LYS A 21 -5.30 11.98 2.18
CA LYS A 21 -5.47 11.83 3.62
C LYS A 21 -5.52 10.35 4.03
N VAL A 22 -6.17 9.49 3.23
CA VAL A 22 -6.24 8.04 3.50
C VAL A 22 -4.86 7.41 3.34
N VAL A 23 -4.15 7.77 2.28
CA VAL A 23 -2.76 7.31 2.06
C VAL A 23 -1.84 7.74 3.20
N LYS A 24 -2.00 8.99 3.67
CA LYS A 24 -1.24 9.53 4.80
C LYS A 24 -1.54 8.81 6.12
N LEU A 25 -2.79 8.41 6.35
CA LEU A 25 -3.15 7.59 7.52
C LEU A 25 -2.42 6.25 7.50
N ILE A 26 -2.49 5.53 6.38
CA ILE A 26 -1.79 4.23 6.22
C ILE A 26 -0.30 4.42 6.47
N TRP A 27 0.31 5.43 5.85
CA TRP A 27 1.74 5.69 6.01
C TRP A 27 2.13 6.01 7.45
N ASN A 28 1.39 6.89 8.13
CA ASN A 28 1.67 7.27 9.51
C ASN A 28 1.53 6.08 10.48
N ASP A 29 0.48 5.28 10.33
CA ASP A 29 0.22 4.15 11.22
C ASP A 29 1.28 3.05 10.98
N LEU A 30 1.69 2.79 9.73
CA LEU A 30 2.82 1.90 9.43
C LEU A 30 4.13 2.41 10.04
N GLU A 31 4.48 3.68 9.85
CA GLU A 31 5.72 4.26 10.38
C GLU A 31 5.76 4.23 11.91
N LYS A 32 4.61 4.37 12.57
CA LYS A 32 4.49 4.34 14.03
C LYS A 32 4.52 2.94 14.60
N GLU A 33 3.76 2.01 14.02
CA GLU A 33 3.44 0.72 14.64
C GLU A 33 4.31 -0.44 14.12
N ILE A 34 4.87 -0.33 12.91
CA ILE A 34 5.64 -1.41 12.28
C ILE A 34 7.14 -1.15 12.37
N ASN A 35 7.87 -2.13 12.91
CA ASN A 35 9.33 -2.17 12.83
C ASN A 35 9.75 -3.12 11.70
N LEU A 36 10.75 -2.70 10.92
CA LEU A 36 11.36 -3.57 9.92
C LEU A 36 12.10 -4.70 10.65
N SER A 37 11.95 -5.92 10.15
CA SER A 37 12.53 -7.12 10.74
C SER A 37 14.06 -7.16 10.61
N ASP A 38 14.69 -8.02 11.40
CA ASP A 38 16.12 -8.28 11.27
C ASP A 38 16.47 -8.85 9.89
N GLU A 39 15.58 -9.66 9.30
CA GLU A 39 15.71 -10.19 7.95
C GLU A 39 15.76 -9.06 6.91
N TYR A 40 14.86 -8.08 7.00
CA TYR A 40 14.92 -6.92 6.12
C TYR A 40 16.21 -6.14 6.33
N ASN A 41 16.56 -5.85 7.58
CA ASN A 41 17.74 -5.04 7.92
C ASN A 41 19.07 -5.71 7.54
N LYS A 42 19.14 -7.05 7.50
CA LYS A 42 20.34 -7.77 7.02
C LYS A 42 20.65 -7.48 5.55
N VAL A 43 19.63 -7.33 4.71
CA VAL A 43 19.78 -7.18 3.25
C VAL A 43 19.68 -5.71 2.82
N HIS A 44 18.84 -4.94 3.51
CA HIS A 44 18.38 -3.61 3.11
C HIS A 44 18.55 -2.58 4.23
N LYS A 45 19.61 -2.72 5.03
CA LYS A 45 19.94 -1.75 6.08
C LYS A 45 19.97 -0.32 5.53
N ASP A 46 19.26 0.57 6.20
CA ASP A 46 19.12 1.99 5.85
C ASP A 46 18.38 2.26 4.52
N TYR A 47 17.70 1.25 3.94
CA TYR A 47 16.82 1.44 2.80
C TYR A 47 15.41 1.81 3.27
N THR A 48 14.71 2.60 2.47
CA THR A 48 13.27 2.83 2.62
C THR A 48 12.49 1.79 1.82
N LEU A 49 11.48 1.18 2.43
CA LEU A 49 10.54 0.30 1.75
C LEU A 49 9.39 1.14 1.16
N VAL A 50 9.22 1.08 -0.15
CA VAL A 50 8.26 1.92 -0.88
C VAL A 50 7.13 1.05 -1.43
N PHE A 51 5.90 1.42 -1.09
CA PHE A 51 4.68 0.85 -1.63
C PHE A 51 4.10 1.77 -2.70
N LEU A 52 4.21 1.36 -3.95
CA LEU A 52 3.52 2.02 -5.05
C LEU A 52 2.19 1.30 -5.28
N TYR A 53 1.13 2.03 -5.55
CA TYR A 53 -0.15 1.45 -5.96
C TYR A 53 -0.56 1.96 -7.34
N SER A 54 -1.17 1.07 -8.12
CA SER A 54 -1.71 1.36 -9.45
C SER A 54 -2.92 0.48 -9.70
N ALA A 55 -3.68 0.80 -10.73
CA ALA A 55 -4.55 -0.15 -11.39
C ALA A 55 -3.96 -0.49 -12.77
N ARG A 56 -4.39 -1.61 -13.34
CA ARG A 56 -4.02 -2.05 -14.69
C ARG A 56 -5.26 -2.60 -15.41
N GLU A 57 -5.24 -2.64 -16.74
CA GLU A 57 -6.37 -3.14 -17.52
C GLU A 57 -6.67 -4.62 -17.22
N SER A 58 -5.63 -5.43 -17.01
CA SER A 58 -5.80 -6.79 -16.52
C SER A 58 -6.38 -6.75 -15.11
N ASN A 59 -7.63 -7.23 -14.97
CA ASN A 59 -8.43 -7.06 -13.76
C ASN A 59 -7.99 -7.97 -12.59
N ASP A 60 -6.70 -8.27 -12.50
CA ASP A 60 -6.14 -9.18 -11.53
C ASP A 60 -5.26 -8.42 -10.54
N PHE A 61 -5.44 -8.72 -9.26
CA PHE A 61 -4.54 -8.26 -8.21
C PHE A 61 -3.15 -8.86 -8.40
N PHE A 62 -2.11 -8.03 -8.30
CA PHE A 62 -0.72 -8.48 -8.45
C PHE A 62 0.24 -7.59 -7.67
N VAL A 63 1.25 -8.19 -7.06
CA VAL A 63 2.36 -7.47 -6.43
C VAL A 63 3.63 -7.81 -7.19
N THR A 64 4.39 -6.80 -7.62
CA THR A 64 5.64 -7.02 -8.35
C THR A 64 6.73 -7.61 -7.46
N ASN A 65 7.77 -8.16 -8.08
CA ASN A 65 9.05 -8.32 -7.40
C ASN A 65 9.63 -6.93 -7.03
N PRO A 66 10.55 -6.86 -6.04
CA PRO A 66 11.15 -5.60 -5.64
C PRO A 66 12.03 -5.02 -6.75
N THR A 67 11.89 -3.71 -6.99
CA THR A 67 12.89 -2.91 -7.70
C THR A 67 13.81 -2.26 -6.66
N ILE A 68 15.12 -2.52 -6.73
CA ILE A 68 16.08 -2.00 -5.75
C ILE A 68 16.90 -0.88 -6.38
N SER A 69 16.79 0.33 -5.83
CA SER A 69 17.70 1.43 -6.17
C SER A 69 18.76 1.62 -5.10
N LYS A 70 20.00 1.23 -5.42
CA LYS A 70 21.15 1.45 -4.52
C LYS A 70 21.48 2.93 -4.36
N ARG A 71 21.27 3.74 -5.40
CA ARG A 71 21.53 5.19 -5.40
C ARG A 71 20.62 5.91 -4.42
N TYR A 72 19.33 5.59 -4.45
CA TYR A 72 18.33 6.25 -3.60
C TYR A 72 18.05 5.50 -2.30
N LYS A 73 18.68 4.32 -2.10
CA LYS A 73 18.47 3.45 -0.94
C LYS A 73 16.98 3.14 -0.76
N VAL A 74 16.34 2.66 -1.83
CA VAL A 74 14.93 2.26 -1.81
C VAL A 74 14.75 0.83 -2.32
N VAL A 75 13.78 0.14 -1.72
CA VAL A 75 13.23 -1.13 -2.19
C VAL A 75 11.78 -0.86 -2.53
N GLU A 76 11.42 -0.95 -3.80
CA GLU A 76 10.11 -0.53 -4.31
C GLU A 76 9.31 -1.72 -4.78
N TYR A 77 8.05 -1.77 -4.35
CA TYR A 77 7.06 -2.73 -4.80
C TYR A 77 5.89 -2.00 -5.41
N VAL A 78 5.27 -2.58 -6.46
CA VAL A 78 4.02 -2.07 -7.03
C VAL A 78 2.89 -3.04 -6.70
N ILE A 79 1.82 -2.52 -6.12
CA ILE A 79 0.55 -3.20 -5.84
C ILE A 79 -0.43 -2.80 -6.94
N TYR A 80 -0.66 -3.72 -7.88
CA TYR A 80 -1.67 -3.58 -8.92
C TYR A 80 -3.02 -4.06 -8.42
N MET A 81 -4.01 -3.18 -8.51
CA MET A 81 -5.38 -3.42 -8.08
C MET A 81 -6.30 -3.67 -9.28
N PRO A 82 -7.32 -4.54 -9.14
CA PRO A 82 -8.35 -4.76 -10.17
C PRO A 82 -9.12 -3.48 -10.51
N TYR A 83 -8.87 -2.93 -11.70
CA TYR A 83 -9.47 -1.66 -12.12
C TYR A 83 -11.01 -1.71 -12.15
N LYS A 84 -11.60 -2.78 -12.70
CA LYS A 84 -13.05 -2.92 -12.85
C LYS A 84 -13.77 -3.04 -11.51
N GLU A 85 -13.07 -3.48 -10.47
CA GLU A 85 -13.62 -3.54 -9.12
C GLU A 85 -13.57 -2.16 -8.47
N ILE A 86 -12.41 -1.50 -8.53
CA ILE A 86 -12.21 -0.18 -7.95
C ILE A 86 -13.10 0.91 -8.57
N GLN A 87 -13.42 0.80 -9.87
CA GLN A 87 -14.26 1.78 -10.56
C GLN A 87 -15.74 1.72 -10.16
N LYS A 88 -16.20 0.68 -9.43
CA LYS A 88 -17.58 0.61 -8.96
C LYS A 88 -17.76 1.63 -7.81
N ASP A 89 -18.21 2.82 -8.18
CA ASP A 89 -18.22 4.08 -7.40
C ASP A 89 -18.78 4.00 -5.97
N THR A 90 -19.62 3.02 -5.65
CA THR A 90 -20.32 3.01 -4.35
C THR A 90 -19.42 2.64 -3.17
N ASP A 91 -18.26 2.01 -3.38
CA ASP A 91 -17.42 1.57 -2.26
C ASP A 91 -15.91 1.54 -2.53
N ILE A 92 -15.41 2.55 -3.25
CA ILE A 92 -14.00 2.64 -3.65
C ILE A 92 -13.03 2.53 -2.45
N TYR A 93 -13.40 3.05 -1.27
CA TYR A 93 -12.55 3.00 -0.09
C TYR A 93 -12.41 1.60 0.51
N ASN A 94 -13.49 0.80 0.57
CA ASN A 94 -13.36 -0.58 1.03
C ASN A 94 -12.49 -1.39 0.06
N ILE A 95 -12.72 -1.22 -1.24
CA ILE A 95 -11.97 -1.95 -2.27
C ILE A 95 -10.49 -1.56 -2.23
N PHE A 96 -10.17 -0.26 -2.19
CA PHE A 96 -8.81 0.23 -2.07
C PHE A 96 -8.11 -0.27 -0.81
N LEU A 97 -8.75 -0.13 0.36
CA LEU A 97 -8.17 -0.56 1.63
C LEU A 97 -7.97 -2.08 1.67
N HIS A 98 -8.89 -2.86 1.09
CA HIS A 98 -8.75 -4.30 0.94
C HIS A 98 -7.50 -4.67 0.14
N TYR A 99 -7.32 -4.11 -1.07
CA TYR A 99 -6.17 -4.44 -1.90
C TYR A 99 -4.85 -3.86 -1.40
N MET A 100 -4.88 -2.67 -0.78
CA MET A 100 -3.68 -2.11 -0.12
C MET A 100 -3.22 -3.00 1.02
N GLU A 101 -4.14 -3.42 1.88
CA GLU A 101 -3.82 -4.35 2.96
C GLU A 101 -3.23 -5.65 2.41
N LYS A 102 -3.92 -6.26 1.44
CA LYS A 102 -3.47 -7.49 0.79
C LYS A 102 -2.07 -7.33 0.20
N GLY A 103 -1.79 -6.21 -0.47
CA GLY A 103 -0.49 -5.91 -1.06
C GLY A 103 0.62 -5.77 -0.02
N ILE A 104 0.39 -4.97 1.02
CA ILE A 104 1.35 -4.77 2.10
C ILE A 104 1.64 -6.08 2.84
N ARG A 105 0.63 -6.91 3.11
CA ARG A 105 0.79 -8.24 3.70
C ARG A 105 1.71 -9.13 2.87
N ASN A 106 1.45 -9.26 1.57
CA ASN A 106 2.28 -10.06 0.65
C ASN A 106 3.75 -9.62 0.65
N ILE A 107 4.01 -8.31 0.81
CA ILE A 107 5.37 -7.77 0.87
C ILE A 107 6.00 -8.07 2.24
N PHE A 108 5.25 -7.86 3.32
CA PHE A 108 5.73 -8.06 4.68
C PHE A 108 5.97 -9.52 5.05
N GLU A 109 5.22 -10.45 4.47
CA GLU A 109 5.43 -11.88 4.63
C GLU A 109 6.82 -12.31 4.14
N GLN A 110 7.32 -11.71 3.04
CA GLN A 110 8.68 -11.98 2.51
C GLN A 110 9.79 -11.62 3.50
N TYR A 111 9.48 -10.80 4.50
CA TYR A 111 10.43 -10.29 5.48
C TYR A 111 10.10 -10.74 6.91
N ASN A 112 9.21 -11.71 7.12
CA ASN A 112 8.79 -12.16 8.46
C ASN A 112 8.27 -11.02 9.37
N ILE A 113 7.66 -9.99 8.79
CA ILE A 113 7.07 -8.89 9.57
C ILE A 113 5.70 -9.34 10.11
N ASN A 114 5.37 -8.94 11.35
CA ASN A 114 4.17 -9.38 12.06
C ASN A 114 2.88 -8.92 11.35
N GLN A 115 2.10 -9.90 10.89
CA GLN A 115 0.87 -9.69 10.13
C GLN A 115 -0.30 -9.19 10.98
N TYR A 116 -0.35 -9.50 12.28
CA TYR A 116 -1.43 -9.05 13.18
C TYR A 116 -1.44 -7.54 13.38
N GLN A 117 -0.27 -6.90 13.35
CA GLN A 117 -0.20 -5.44 13.43
C GLN A 117 -0.80 -4.78 12.18
N ILE A 118 -0.76 -5.45 11.04
CA ILE A 118 -1.36 -4.96 9.80
C ILE A 118 -2.89 -5.04 9.88
N ASP A 119 -3.45 -6.11 10.47
CA ASP A 119 -4.89 -6.25 10.69
C ASP A 119 -5.42 -5.07 11.53
N ASP A 120 -4.73 -4.78 12.62
CA ASP A 120 -5.12 -3.73 13.56
C ASP A 120 -5.05 -2.34 12.91
N ILE A 121 -3.96 -2.03 12.20
CA ILE A 121 -3.81 -0.77 11.45
C ILE A 121 -4.96 -0.60 10.46
N PHE A 122 -5.19 -1.57 9.59
CA PHE A 122 -6.22 -1.44 8.55
C PHE A 122 -7.64 -1.46 9.12
N SER A 123 -7.88 -2.15 10.23
CA SER A 123 -9.16 -2.10 10.95
C SER A 123 -9.45 -0.70 11.51
N LYS A 124 -8.46 -0.08 12.17
CA LYS A 124 -8.56 1.31 12.67
C LYS A 124 -8.80 2.30 11.53
N ILE A 125 -8.12 2.14 10.40
CA ILE A 125 -8.27 3.03 9.24
C ILE A 125 -9.66 2.89 8.62
N ARG A 126 -10.15 1.66 8.44
CA ARG A 126 -11.53 1.41 7.93
C ARG A 126 -12.58 2.12 8.78
N MET A 127 -12.50 1.98 10.11
CA MET A 127 -13.42 2.65 11.03
C MET A 127 -13.40 4.18 10.93
N LYS A 128 -12.25 4.79 10.58
CA LYS A 128 -12.13 6.24 10.44
C LYS A 128 -12.61 6.76 9.09
N VAL A 129 -12.37 5.99 8.02
CA VAL A 129 -12.50 6.44 6.63
C VAL A 129 -13.88 6.12 6.04
N ILE A 130 -14.41 4.92 6.27
CA ILE A 130 -15.65 4.48 5.63
C ILE A 130 -16.82 5.31 6.12
N GLY A 131 -17.59 5.88 5.19
CA GLY A 131 -18.74 6.76 5.50
C GLY A 131 -18.37 8.16 5.98
N ASN A 132 -17.08 8.49 6.12
CA ASN A 132 -16.63 9.79 6.60
C ASN A 132 -16.32 10.75 5.43
N LYS A 133 -17.09 11.85 5.37
CA LYS A 133 -17.00 12.86 4.31
C LYS A 133 -15.65 13.59 4.26
N GLU A 134 -14.90 13.64 5.37
CA GLU A 134 -13.57 14.28 5.41
C GLU A 134 -12.59 13.63 4.42
N TYR A 135 -12.76 12.33 4.20
CA TYR A 135 -11.88 11.54 3.36
C TYR A 135 -12.37 11.40 1.94
N LEU A 136 -13.47 12.04 1.52
CA LEU A 136 -13.89 11.97 0.12
C LEU A 136 -12.80 12.52 -0.83
N PRO A 137 -12.62 11.95 -2.04
CA PRO A 137 -11.53 12.29 -2.95
C PRO A 137 -11.54 13.74 -3.45
#